data_AF-A0A816BAX9-F1
#
_entry.id   AF-A0A816BAX9-F1
#
_cell.length_a   1.000
_cell.length_b   1.000
_cell.length_c   1.000
_cell.angle_alpha   90.00
_cell.angle_beta   90.00
_cell.angle_gamma   90.00
#
_symmetry.space_group_name_H-M   'P 1'
#
loop_
_entity.id
_entity.type
_entity.pdbx_description
1 polymer ?
#
loop_
_entity_poly.entity_id
_entity_poly.type
_entity_poly.pdbx_seq_one_letter_code
_entity_poly.pdbx_strand_id
1 'polypeptide(L)'
;MATAMDITEVPLYASDEEEEDMNKSVHAKYERAKRKQHKWIKEMVFNNVSEADQAILNEGIFRCNKVKRRGKQCDSSIYLLFNSINEEVILFRNTSYHTHDLVEQKCTRIPSDVKTLIKELHELKLKPKAIIDELYERGIIAPRISQLRNYLRTLTTEKYGSRSISLGEIEEWCIESSRLIPESDDEAFVVSYEIVYDDSGDDTANDDDDDDD
;
A
#
# COMPACT_ATOMS: atom_id res chain seq x y z
N MET A 1 15.12 52.18 34.25
CA MET A 1 15.55 52.53 32.87
C MET A 1 15.86 51.22 32.16
N ALA A 2 15.27 50.95 31.00
CA ALA A 2 15.49 49.70 30.27
C ALA A 2 16.58 49.91 29.22
N THR A 3 17.67 49.15 29.32
CA THR A 3 18.72 49.10 28.29
C THR A 3 18.32 48.10 27.21
N ALA A 4 18.13 48.58 25.99
CA ALA A 4 18.00 47.71 24.82
C ALA A 4 19.33 46.97 24.58
N MET A 5 19.27 45.69 24.24
CA MET A 5 20.42 44.93 23.76
C MET A 5 20.33 44.84 22.24
N ASP A 6 21.30 45.44 21.54
CA ASP A 6 21.41 45.33 20.09
C ASP A 6 21.86 43.92 19.68
N ILE A 7 21.19 43.36 18.68
CA ILE A 7 21.54 42.07 18.09
C ILE A 7 22.50 42.32 16.93
N THR A 8 23.79 42.06 17.15
CA THR A 8 24.79 42.05 16.08
C THR A 8 24.71 40.74 15.30
N GLU A 9 24.19 40.79 14.07
CA GLU A 9 24.23 39.64 13.16
C GLU A 9 25.66 39.41 12.66
N VAL A 10 26.18 38.19 12.86
CA VAL A 10 27.50 37.78 12.35
C VAL A 10 27.32 37.24 10.93
N PRO A 11 27.99 37.80 9.91
CA PRO A 11 27.88 37.29 8.55
C PRO A 11 28.46 35.89 8.44
N LEU A 12 27.80 35.04 7.65
CA LEU A 12 28.28 33.69 7.35
C LEU A 12 29.58 33.75 6.55
N TYR A 13 30.61 33.07 7.07
CA TYR A 13 31.91 32.92 6.42
C TYR A 13 31.75 32.18 5.09
N ALA A 14 32.01 32.86 3.98
CA ALA A 14 32.21 32.21 2.69
C ALA A 14 33.62 31.60 2.68
N SER A 15 33.71 30.28 2.51
CA SER A 15 34.97 29.62 2.19
C SER A 15 35.06 29.53 0.67
N ASP A 16 36.00 30.26 0.09
CA ASP A 16 36.44 30.08 -1.30
C ASP A 16 37.42 28.89 -1.42
N GLU A 17 37.75 28.51 -2.66
CA GLU A 17 38.70 27.47 -3.09
C GLU A 17 38.27 26.01 -2.77
N GLU A 18 38.49 24.95 -3.56
CA GLU A 18 38.75 24.70 -5.00
C GLU A 18 38.32 23.22 -5.24
N GLU A 19 38.19 22.61 -6.43
CA GLU A 19 38.53 22.93 -7.83
C GLU A 19 37.37 22.43 -8.77
N GLU A 20 37.60 22.18 -10.07
CA GLU A 20 36.63 21.55 -10.99
C GLU A 20 36.81 20.02 -11.09
N ASP A 21 35.73 19.23 -10.97
CA ASP A 21 35.74 17.83 -11.42
C ASP A 21 34.55 17.54 -12.34
N MET A 22 34.81 17.58 -13.65
CA MET A 22 33.81 17.40 -14.71
C MET A 22 33.46 15.93 -14.91
N ASN A 23 32.60 15.38 -14.05
CA ASN A 23 31.95 14.10 -14.33
C ASN A 23 30.43 14.13 -14.09
N LYS A 24 29.68 14.29 -15.19
CA LYS A 24 28.21 14.31 -15.22
C LYS A 24 27.61 12.92 -14.94
N SER A 25 27.54 12.53 -13.67
CA SER A 25 26.50 11.59 -13.22
C SER A 25 25.17 12.33 -13.06
N VAL A 26 24.11 11.85 -13.73
CA VAL A 26 22.76 12.42 -13.65
C VAL A 26 22.10 12.02 -12.32
N HIS A 27 22.62 12.54 -11.21
CA HIS A 27 21.93 12.51 -9.94
C HIS A 27 20.79 13.51 -9.97
N ALA A 28 19.60 13.00 -10.28
CA ALA A 28 18.35 13.71 -10.00
C ALA A 28 18.41 14.22 -8.56
N LYS A 29 18.34 15.55 -8.38
CA LYS A 29 18.32 16.18 -7.06
C LYS A 29 17.04 15.72 -6.36
N TYR A 30 17.16 14.70 -5.52
CA TYR A 30 16.09 14.28 -4.63
C TYR A 30 15.80 15.42 -3.66
N GLU A 31 14.82 16.26 -3.99
CA GLU A 31 14.25 17.21 -3.04
C GLU A 31 13.80 16.42 -1.81
N ARG A 32 14.48 16.61 -0.69
CA ARG A 32 14.12 15.97 0.57
C ARG A 32 12.73 16.47 0.95
N ALA A 33 11.74 15.59 0.84
CA ALA A 33 10.37 15.86 1.24
C ALA A 33 10.36 16.56 2.62
N LYS A 34 9.75 17.76 2.68
CA LYS A 34 9.74 18.59 3.89
C LYS A 34 9.22 17.76 5.06
N ARG A 35 10.03 17.64 6.12
CA ARG A 35 9.64 16.89 7.32
C ARG A 35 8.34 17.48 7.87
N LYS A 36 7.31 16.65 8.05
CA LYS A 36 6.06 17.09 8.68
C LYS A 36 6.37 17.63 10.06
N GLN A 37 6.01 18.89 10.33
CA GLN A 37 6.14 19.47 11.66
C GLN A 37 4.96 18.98 12.51
N HIS A 38 5.26 18.40 13.68
CA HIS A 38 4.25 17.99 14.64
C HIS A 38 3.76 19.21 15.43
N LYS A 39 2.44 19.37 15.53
CA LYS A 39 1.83 20.41 16.38
C LYS A 39 1.68 19.86 17.80
N TRP A 40 2.63 20.19 18.64
CA TRP A 40 2.64 19.80 20.05
C TRP A 40 1.77 20.75 20.88
N ILE A 41 0.88 20.17 21.70
CA ILE A 41 0.12 20.88 22.73
C ILE A 41 0.68 20.48 24.09
N LYS A 42 0.96 21.46 24.95
CA LYS A 42 1.29 21.23 26.36
C LYS A 42 0.03 20.79 27.09
N GLU A 43 0.04 19.58 27.64
CA GLU A 43 -1.15 18.96 28.26
C GLU A 43 -1.03 19.05 29.79
N MET A 44 0.08 18.59 30.37
CA MET A 44 0.28 18.54 31.83
C MET A 44 1.70 18.92 32.25
N VAL A 45 1.86 19.26 33.52
CA VAL A 45 3.14 19.46 34.21
C VAL A 45 3.13 18.60 35.47
N PHE A 46 4.20 17.84 35.67
CA PHE A 46 4.41 16.97 36.83
C PHE A 46 5.64 17.45 37.59
N ASN A 47 5.69 17.21 38.90
CA ASN A 47 6.77 17.66 39.76
C ASN A 47 7.99 16.72 39.72
N ASN A 48 7.77 15.46 39.32
CA ASN A 48 8.82 14.45 39.16
C ASN A 48 8.46 13.41 38.09
N VAL A 49 9.43 12.57 37.72
CA VAL A 49 9.29 11.54 36.68
C VAL A 49 8.31 10.43 37.07
N SER A 50 8.28 10.01 38.34
CA SER A 50 7.40 8.93 38.81
C SER A 50 5.92 9.31 38.75
N GLU A 51 5.61 10.57 39.06
CA GLU A 51 4.28 11.16 38.93
C GLU A 51 3.84 11.20 37.45
N ALA A 52 4.73 11.61 36.55
CA ALA A 52 4.49 11.61 35.11
C ALA A 52 4.22 10.19 34.56
N ASP A 53 5.05 9.20 34.93
CA ASP A 53 4.87 7.81 34.50
C ASP A 53 3.56 7.20 35.03
N GLN A 54 3.19 7.49 36.27
CA GLN A 54 1.91 7.05 36.84
C GLN A 54 0.70 7.72 36.18
N ALA A 55 0.75 9.02 35.91
CA ALA A 55 -0.30 9.72 35.18
C ALA A 55 -0.48 9.17 33.76
N ILE A 56 0.64 8.95 33.04
CA ILE A 56 0.64 8.30 31.71
C ILE A 56 -0.01 6.91 31.76
N LEU A 57 0.30 6.11 32.80
CA LEU A 57 -0.27 4.78 33.00
C LEU A 57 -1.78 4.83 33.29
N ASN A 58 -2.21 5.74 34.16
CA ASN A 58 -3.59 5.85 34.64
C ASN A 58 -4.54 6.48 33.60
N GLU A 59 -4.11 7.52 32.91
CA GLU A 59 -4.89 8.19 31.85
C GLU A 59 -4.82 7.45 30.50
N GLY A 60 -4.01 6.39 30.41
CA GLY A 60 -3.86 5.58 29.20
C GLY A 60 -3.11 6.28 28.07
N ILE A 61 -2.34 7.34 28.37
CA ILE A 61 -1.63 8.19 27.39
C ILE A 61 -0.34 7.50 26.90
N PHE A 62 -0.47 6.28 26.39
CA PHE A 62 0.66 5.49 25.94
C PHE A 62 1.14 5.90 24.55
N ARG A 63 2.47 5.82 24.34
CA ARG A 63 3.00 5.62 22.98
C ARG A 63 2.36 4.36 22.41
N CYS A 64 1.74 4.47 21.23
CA CYS A 64 1.10 3.32 20.58
C CYS A 64 2.13 2.21 20.31
N ASN A 65 2.14 1.21 21.19
CA ASN A 65 3.10 0.11 21.16
C ASN A 65 2.76 -0.98 20.13
N LYS A 66 1.75 -0.78 19.27
CA LYS A 66 1.33 -1.77 18.25
C LYS A 66 2.35 -1.92 17.12
N VAL A 67 3.32 -1.01 17.01
CA VAL A 67 4.43 -1.07 16.06
C VAL A 67 5.75 -1.38 16.77
N LYS A 68 5.78 -2.47 17.56
CA LYS A 68 7.00 -2.94 18.24
C LYS A 68 8.12 -3.23 17.23
N ARG A 69 9.05 -2.27 17.13
CA ARG A 69 10.39 -2.36 16.53
C ARG A 69 10.39 -2.75 15.02
N ARG A 70 10.71 -1.76 14.16
CA ARG A 70 10.92 -1.85 12.68
C ARG A 70 9.69 -1.69 11.76
N GLY A 71 8.68 -0.90 12.15
CA GLY A 71 7.58 -0.49 11.24
C GLY A 71 7.25 1.01 11.33
N LYS A 72 6.42 1.51 10.40
CA LYS A 72 5.88 2.89 10.41
C LYS A 72 5.18 3.13 11.75
N GLN A 73 5.75 4.00 12.59
CA GLN A 73 5.18 4.31 13.91
C GLN A 73 3.81 4.98 13.78
N CYS A 74 3.02 4.96 14.85
CA CYS A 74 1.76 5.71 14.87
C CYS A 74 2.05 7.22 14.89
N ASP A 75 1.27 8.01 14.15
CA ASP A 75 1.50 9.46 14.05
C ASP A 75 1.12 10.19 15.36
N SER A 76 0.18 9.61 16.12
CA SER A 76 -0.09 9.97 17.52
C SER A 76 1.09 9.61 18.41
N SER A 77 1.65 10.62 19.08
CA SER A 77 2.89 10.51 19.84
C SER A 77 2.90 11.48 21.03
N ILE A 78 3.69 11.13 22.04
CA ILE A 78 3.95 11.93 23.24
C ILE A 78 5.43 12.27 23.37
N TYR A 79 5.68 13.48 23.85
CA TYR A 79 7.00 14.00 24.14
C TYR A 79 7.05 14.48 25.60
N LEU A 80 8.07 14.05 26.33
CA LEU A 80 8.34 14.49 27.70
C LEU A 80 9.55 15.43 27.65
N LEU A 81 9.36 16.64 28.15
CA LEU A 81 10.43 17.61 28.33
C LEU A 81 10.82 17.62 29.81
N PHE A 82 12.03 17.17 30.09
CA PHE A 82 12.64 17.23 31.42
C PHE A 82 13.30 18.59 31.58
N ASN A 83 12.95 19.32 32.65
CA ASN A 83 13.66 20.54 33.01
C ASN A 83 15.03 20.15 33.63
N SER A 84 16.07 20.96 33.39
CA SER A 84 17.40 20.74 33.97
C SER A 84 17.62 21.50 35.28
N ILE A 85 16.73 22.45 35.60
CA ILE A 85 16.81 23.30 36.80
C ILE A 85 15.95 22.73 37.93
N ASN A 86 14.77 22.20 37.58
CA ASN A 86 13.81 21.59 38.51
C ASN A 86 13.56 20.14 38.05
N GLU A 87 13.12 19.25 38.95
CA GLU A 87 12.71 17.86 38.60
C GLU A 87 11.39 17.78 37.79
N GLU A 88 10.84 18.94 37.42
CA GLU A 88 9.62 19.07 36.65
C GLU A 88 9.69 18.39 35.28
N VAL A 89 8.61 17.68 34.94
CA VAL A 89 8.41 17.02 33.66
C VAL A 89 7.17 17.58 32.98
N ILE A 90 7.32 18.09 31.76
CA ILE A 90 6.22 18.64 30.97
C ILE A 90 5.81 17.62 29.90
N LEU A 91 4.54 17.23 29.90
CA LEU A 91 3.96 16.38 28.87
C LEU A 91 3.42 17.20 27.70
N PHE A 92 3.89 16.87 26.51
CA PHE A 92 3.37 17.35 25.24
C PHE A 92 2.75 16.21 24.45
N ARG A 93 1.57 16.47 23.89
CA ARG A 93 0.83 15.53 23.04
C ARG A 93 0.60 16.14 21.66
N ASN A 94 0.74 15.32 20.63
CA ASN A 94 0.42 15.69 19.25
C ASN A 94 -1.09 15.53 18.99
N THR A 95 -1.71 16.46 18.25
CA THR A 95 -3.14 16.41 17.89
C THR A 95 -3.49 15.40 16.79
N SER A 96 -2.56 14.52 16.40
CA SER A 96 -2.79 13.53 15.35
C SER A 96 -3.58 12.33 15.87
N TYR A 97 -4.60 11.92 15.11
CA TYR A 97 -5.35 10.69 15.34
C TYR A 97 -4.44 9.46 15.28
N HIS A 98 -4.86 8.39 15.95
CA HIS A 98 -4.17 7.11 15.89
C HIS A 98 -4.38 6.47 14.50
N THR A 99 -3.32 6.48 13.69
CA THR A 99 -3.29 5.89 12.33
C THR A 99 -3.62 4.41 12.23
N HIS A 100 -3.81 3.71 13.35
CA HIS A 100 -4.11 2.29 13.41
C HIS A 100 -5.55 1.97 13.85
N ASP A 101 -6.32 2.95 14.33
CA ASP A 101 -7.72 2.73 14.75
C ASP A 101 -8.57 2.28 13.55
N LEU A 102 -8.38 2.93 12.40
CA LEU A 102 -8.99 2.55 11.12
C LEU A 102 -8.45 1.22 10.56
N VAL A 103 -7.22 0.83 10.90
CA VAL A 103 -6.58 -0.41 10.43
C VAL A 103 -7.06 -1.64 11.22
N GLU A 104 -7.47 -1.45 12.47
CA GLU A 104 -7.98 -2.51 13.34
C GLU A 104 -9.48 -2.76 13.19
N GLN A 105 -10.25 -1.79 12.71
CA GLN A 105 -11.64 -1.98 12.29
C GLN A 105 -11.70 -2.85 11.02
N LYS A 106 -11.53 -4.16 11.20
CA LYS A 106 -11.50 -5.12 10.09
C LYS A 106 -12.94 -5.42 9.63
N CYS A 107 -13.40 -4.74 8.58
CA CYS A 107 -14.65 -5.10 7.91
C CYS A 107 -14.64 -6.58 7.51
N THR A 108 -15.57 -7.37 8.06
CA THR A 108 -15.77 -8.79 7.68
C THR A 108 -16.33 -8.93 6.27
N ARG A 109 -17.08 -7.93 5.80
CA ARG A 109 -17.64 -7.80 4.45
C ARG A 109 -17.45 -6.36 3.98
N ILE A 110 -17.14 -6.17 2.69
CA ILE A 110 -17.05 -4.82 2.10
C ILE A 110 -18.47 -4.21 2.00
N PRO A 111 -18.74 -3.03 2.60
CA PRO A 111 -20.03 -2.34 2.47
C PRO A 111 -20.35 -1.98 1.02
N SER A 112 -21.64 -1.80 0.69
CA SER A 112 -22.11 -1.33 -0.63
C SER A 112 -21.42 -0.05 -1.08
N ASP A 113 -21.33 0.91 -0.17
CA ASP A 113 -20.92 2.28 -0.45
C ASP A 113 -19.40 2.38 -0.62
N VAL A 114 -18.67 1.43 -0.01
CA VAL A 114 -17.23 1.26 -0.22
C VAL A 114 -16.97 0.50 -1.53
N LYS A 115 -17.87 -0.38 -1.97
CA LYS A 115 -17.74 -1.08 -3.27
C LYS A 115 -17.90 -0.13 -4.46
N THR A 116 -18.81 0.84 -4.42
CA THR A 116 -18.95 1.85 -5.48
C THR A 116 -17.68 2.69 -5.61
N LEU A 117 -17.14 3.19 -4.48
CA LEU A 117 -15.85 3.88 -4.45
C LEU A 117 -14.70 3.01 -4.97
N ILE A 118 -14.66 1.72 -4.63
CA ILE A 118 -13.64 0.80 -5.17
C ILE A 118 -13.81 0.60 -6.69
N LYS A 119 -15.02 0.60 -7.23
CA LYS A 119 -15.24 0.54 -8.70
C LYS A 119 -14.67 1.78 -9.38
N GLU A 120 -15.00 2.98 -8.90
CA GLU A 120 -14.49 4.25 -9.42
C GLU A 120 -12.95 4.28 -9.40
N LEU A 121 -12.33 3.92 -8.26
CA LEU A 121 -10.88 3.87 -8.12
C LEU A 121 -10.22 2.78 -9.00
N HIS A 122 -10.93 1.68 -9.28
CA HIS A 122 -10.47 0.63 -10.19
C HIS A 122 -10.55 1.05 -11.66
N GLU A 123 -11.55 1.85 -12.06
CA GLU A 123 -11.65 2.43 -13.40
C GLU A 123 -10.51 3.40 -13.68
N LEU A 124 -10.05 4.14 -12.65
CA LEU A 124 -8.81 4.94 -12.67
C LEU A 124 -7.52 4.08 -12.69
N LYS A 125 -7.62 2.76 -12.84
CA LYS A 125 -6.51 1.79 -12.90
C LYS A 125 -5.57 1.83 -11.68
N LEU A 126 -6.07 2.25 -10.51
CA LEU A 126 -5.28 2.29 -9.27
C LEU A 126 -4.90 0.89 -8.79
N LYS A 127 -3.67 0.75 -8.28
CA LYS A 127 -3.20 -0.52 -7.70
C LYS A 127 -3.92 -0.79 -6.36
N PRO A 128 -4.16 -2.06 -5.98
CA PRO A 128 -4.91 -2.39 -4.75
C PRO A 128 -4.35 -1.79 -3.45
N LYS A 129 -3.05 -1.46 -3.39
CA LYS A 129 -2.47 -0.73 -2.25
C LYS A 129 -2.91 0.73 -2.23
N ALA A 130 -2.78 1.43 -3.37
CA ALA A 130 -3.19 2.82 -3.51
C ALA A 130 -4.70 3.01 -3.25
N ILE A 131 -5.54 2.05 -3.64
CA ILE A 131 -6.97 2.05 -3.30
C ILE A 131 -7.19 2.01 -1.78
N ILE A 132 -6.39 1.24 -1.03
CA ILE A 132 -6.46 1.21 0.45
C ILE A 132 -5.95 2.51 1.06
N ASP A 133 -4.86 3.06 0.55
CA ASP A 133 -4.28 4.32 1.03
C ASP A 133 -5.30 5.48 0.83
N GLU A 134 -5.91 5.58 -0.35
CA GLU A 134 -7.00 6.53 -0.68
C GLU A 134 -8.24 6.36 0.22
N LEU A 135 -8.65 5.12 0.53
CA LEU A 135 -9.76 4.87 1.45
C LEU A 135 -9.45 5.38 2.87
N TYR A 136 -8.21 5.22 3.34
CA TYR A 136 -7.78 5.79 4.63
C TYR A 136 -7.69 7.32 4.60
N GLU A 137 -7.25 7.94 3.50
CA GLU A 137 -7.24 9.40 3.35
C GLU A 137 -8.67 9.98 3.38
N ARG A 138 -9.65 9.25 2.87
CA ARG A 138 -11.09 9.58 2.99
C ARG A 138 -11.70 9.25 4.35
N GLY A 139 -10.92 8.76 5.32
CA GLY A 139 -11.40 8.35 6.65
C GLY A 139 -12.28 7.10 6.66
N ILE A 140 -12.30 6.34 5.57
CA ILE A 140 -13.12 5.13 5.41
C ILE A 140 -12.37 3.93 5.94
N ILE A 141 -13.10 3.03 6.59
CA ILE A 141 -12.59 1.74 7.07
C ILE A 141 -12.24 0.87 5.84
N ALA A 142 -10.96 0.75 5.54
CA ALA A 142 -10.51 0.00 4.37
C ALA A 142 -10.68 -1.53 4.56
N PRO A 143 -11.17 -2.27 3.54
CA PRO A 143 -11.26 -3.72 3.61
C PRO A 143 -9.86 -4.36 3.58
N ARG A 144 -9.74 -5.60 4.05
CA ARG A 144 -8.47 -6.34 3.98
C ARG A 144 -8.02 -6.48 2.53
N ILE A 145 -6.70 -6.39 2.29
CA ILE A 145 -6.09 -6.52 0.96
C ILE A 145 -6.53 -7.81 0.21
N SER A 146 -6.81 -8.91 0.91
CA SER A 146 -7.32 -10.14 0.33
C SER A 146 -8.78 -10.03 -0.15
N GLN A 147 -9.65 -9.37 0.62
CA GLN A 147 -11.04 -9.09 0.24
C GLN A 147 -11.06 -8.14 -0.96
N LEU A 148 -10.24 -7.08 -0.94
CA LEU A 148 -10.11 -6.15 -2.06
C LEU A 148 -9.63 -6.87 -3.33
N ARG A 149 -8.56 -7.66 -3.25
CA ARG A 149 -8.08 -8.45 -4.41
C ARG A 149 -9.14 -9.41 -4.96
N ASN A 150 -9.91 -10.06 -4.10
CA ASN A 150 -10.99 -10.94 -4.54
C ASN A 150 -12.12 -10.16 -5.23
N TYR A 151 -12.49 -9.00 -4.69
CA TYR A 151 -13.51 -8.13 -5.28
C TYR A 151 -13.07 -7.51 -6.62
N LEU A 152 -11.81 -7.08 -6.72
CA LEU A 152 -11.25 -6.60 -8.00
C LEU A 152 -11.17 -7.73 -9.03
N ARG A 153 -10.86 -8.97 -8.61
CA ARG A 153 -10.91 -10.14 -9.48
C ARG A 153 -12.33 -10.34 -10.04
N THR A 154 -13.36 -10.33 -9.19
CA THR A 154 -14.75 -10.45 -9.68
C THR A 154 -15.12 -9.32 -10.64
N LEU A 155 -14.72 -8.07 -10.38
CA LEU A 155 -14.93 -6.97 -11.34
C LEU A 155 -14.22 -7.18 -12.67
N THR A 156 -12.99 -7.72 -12.68
CA THR A 156 -12.30 -8.04 -13.94
C THR A 156 -12.97 -9.19 -14.69
N THR A 157 -13.53 -10.17 -13.98
CA THR A 157 -14.25 -11.30 -14.61
C THR A 157 -15.63 -10.88 -15.13
N GLU A 158 -16.33 -10.00 -14.42
CA GLU A 158 -17.59 -9.39 -14.89
C GLU A 158 -17.39 -8.53 -16.16
N LYS A 159 -16.23 -7.85 -16.29
CA LYS A 159 -15.97 -6.94 -17.42
C LYS A 159 -15.29 -7.57 -18.64
N TYR A 160 -14.40 -8.54 -18.42
CA TYR A 160 -13.55 -9.12 -19.48
C TYR A 160 -13.69 -10.65 -19.59
N GLY A 161 -14.63 -11.26 -18.87
CA GLY A 161 -14.82 -12.71 -18.85
C GLY A 161 -13.74 -13.48 -18.08
N SER A 162 -13.71 -14.79 -18.30
CA SER A 162 -12.70 -15.70 -17.75
C SER A 162 -11.33 -15.42 -18.37
N ARG A 163 -10.27 -15.45 -17.56
CA ARG A 163 -8.88 -15.36 -18.05
C ARG A 163 -8.34 -16.67 -18.61
N SER A 164 -8.98 -17.77 -18.26
CA SER A 164 -8.79 -19.08 -18.84
C SER A 164 -9.91 -19.29 -19.86
N ILE A 165 -9.52 -19.52 -21.10
CA ILE A 165 -10.39 -20.09 -22.13
C ILE A 165 -10.14 -21.60 -22.15
N SER A 166 -11.19 -22.39 -22.31
CA SER A 166 -11.12 -23.85 -22.46
C SER A 166 -10.84 -24.22 -23.91
N LEU A 167 -10.35 -25.45 -24.14
CA LEU A 167 -10.14 -25.95 -25.51
C LEU A 167 -11.43 -25.97 -26.34
N GLY A 168 -12.58 -26.30 -25.72
CA GLY A 168 -13.88 -26.27 -26.39
C GLY A 168 -14.33 -24.85 -26.77
N GLU A 169 -14.10 -23.85 -25.92
CA GLU A 169 -14.37 -22.44 -26.25
C GLU A 169 -13.44 -21.93 -27.37
N ILE A 170 -12.18 -22.39 -27.43
CA ILE A 170 -11.28 -22.10 -28.57
C ILE A 170 -11.79 -22.75 -29.85
N GLU A 171 -12.17 -24.03 -29.79
CA GLU A 171 -12.67 -24.79 -30.95
C GLU A 171 -13.96 -24.16 -31.50
N GLU A 172 -14.92 -23.84 -30.64
CA GLU A 172 -16.16 -23.15 -31.02
C GLU A 172 -15.87 -21.78 -31.66
N TRP A 173 -14.96 -20.99 -31.07
CA TRP A 173 -14.52 -19.71 -31.65
C TRP A 173 -13.83 -19.90 -33.01
N CYS A 174 -13.02 -20.94 -33.20
CA CYS A 174 -12.39 -21.26 -34.49
C CYS A 174 -13.41 -21.70 -35.55
N ILE A 175 -14.45 -22.44 -35.16
CA ILE A 175 -15.56 -22.84 -36.05
C ILE A 175 -16.36 -21.61 -36.48
N GLU A 176 -16.65 -20.69 -35.56
CA GLU A 176 -17.42 -19.48 -35.88
C GLU A 176 -16.58 -18.49 -36.74
N SER A 177 -15.33 -18.26 -36.36
CA SER A 177 -14.39 -17.33 -37.03
C SER A 177 -13.81 -17.83 -38.36
N SER A 178 -14.11 -19.05 -38.77
CA SER A 178 -13.76 -19.60 -40.11
C SER A 178 -14.94 -19.61 -41.08
N ARG A 179 -16.17 -19.39 -40.62
CA ARG A 179 -17.38 -19.35 -41.47
C ARG A 179 -17.57 -18.04 -42.22
N LEU A 180 -16.97 -16.96 -41.74
CA LEU A 180 -17.13 -15.61 -42.28
C LEU A 180 -15.75 -14.97 -42.46
N ILE A 181 -15.50 -14.44 -43.66
CA ILE A 181 -14.37 -13.54 -43.90
C ILE A 181 -14.80 -12.15 -43.39
N PRO A 182 -14.05 -11.50 -42.48
CA PRO A 182 -14.41 -10.18 -42.00
C PRO A 182 -14.44 -9.12 -43.11
N GLU A 183 -15.34 -8.15 -42.98
CA GLU A 183 -15.36 -6.96 -43.84
C GLU A 183 -14.42 -5.85 -43.35
N SER A 184 -13.81 -6.02 -42.17
CA SER A 184 -12.94 -5.06 -41.49
C SER A 184 -11.53 -5.63 -41.29
N ASP A 185 -10.50 -4.86 -41.65
CA ASP A 185 -9.08 -5.23 -41.49
C ASP A 185 -8.65 -5.39 -40.02
N ASP A 186 -9.41 -4.80 -39.07
CA ASP A 186 -9.14 -4.87 -37.62
C ASP A 186 -9.76 -6.12 -36.94
N GLU A 187 -10.49 -6.97 -37.68
CA GLU A 187 -11.15 -8.15 -37.14
C GLU A 187 -10.32 -9.44 -37.34
N ALA A 188 -10.13 -10.20 -36.27
CA ALA A 188 -9.40 -11.47 -36.30
C ALA A 188 -10.29 -12.60 -36.83
N PHE A 189 -9.75 -13.41 -37.75
CA PHE A 189 -10.42 -14.59 -38.31
C PHE A 189 -9.47 -15.79 -38.41
N VAL A 190 -10.04 -16.97 -38.64
CA VAL A 190 -9.30 -18.24 -38.69
C VAL A 190 -9.36 -18.81 -40.11
N VAL A 191 -8.21 -18.83 -40.80
CA VAL A 191 -8.08 -19.41 -42.15
C VAL A 191 -8.23 -20.93 -42.14
N SER A 192 -7.59 -21.58 -41.17
CA SER A 192 -7.63 -23.03 -40.95
C SER A 192 -7.15 -23.34 -39.53
N TYR A 193 -7.68 -24.40 -38.93
CA TYR A 193 -7.20 -24.94 -37.66
C TYR A 193 -7.18 -26.47 -37.72
N GLU A 194 -6.30 -27.09 -36.95
CA GLU A 194 -6.16 -28.54 -36.81
C GLU A 194 -6.01 -28.86 -35.32
N ILE A 195 -6.75 -29.85 -34.83
CA ILE A 195 -6.67 -30.31 -33.44
C ILE A 195 -6.06 -31.70 -33.46
N VAL A 196 -4.79 -31.79 -33.07
CA VAL A 196 -4.07 -33.05 -32.94
C VAL A 196 -4.19 -33.54 -31.50
N TYR A 197 -4.79 -34.71 -31.33
CA TYR A 197 -4.78 -35.44 -30.05
C TYR A 197 -3.54 -36.36 -30.04
N ASP A 198 -2.80 -36.32 -28.93
CA ASP A 198 -1.67 -37.22 -28.71
C ASP A 198 -2.22 -38.58 -28.27
N ASP A 199 -2.57 -39.43 -29.24
CA ASP A 199 -3.10 -40.77 -29.03
C ASP A 199 -1.97 -41.75 -28.70
N SER A 200 -1.28 -41.49 -27.58
CA SER A 200 -0.29 -42.39 -27.00
C SER A 200 -0.98 -43.56 -26.30
N GLY A 201 -1.69 -44.37 -27.08
CA GLY A 201 -2.28 -45.63 -26.64
C GLY A 201 -1.20 -46.64 -26.31
N ASP A 202 -0.93 -46.83 -25.01
CA ASP A 202 -0.10 -47.91 -24.48
C ASP A 202 -0.90 -49.23 -24.48
N ASP A 203 -1.35 -49.64 -25.67
CA ASP A 203 -1.98 -50.93 -25.91
C ASP A 203 -0.88 -52.02 -25.99
N THR A 204 -0.21 -52.29 -24.87
CA THR A 204 0.54 -53.55 -24.72
C THR A 204 -0.45 -54.70 -24.57
N ALA A 205 -0.99 -55.14 -25.70
CA ALA A 205 -1.66 -56.42 -25.83
C ALA A 205 -0.63 -57.54 -25.60
N ASN A 206 -0.54 -58.01 -24.36
CA ASN A 206 0.09 -59.28 -24.02
C ASN A 206 -0.96 -60.40 -24.18
N ASP A 207 -1.38 -60.64 -25.41
CA ASP A 207 -1.99 -61.91 -25.82
C ASP A 207 -0.85 -62.88 -26.17
N ASP A 208 -0.19 -63.41 -25.14
CA ASP A 208 0.67 -64.59 -25.24
C ASP A 208 -0.10 -65.79 -24.64
N ASP A 209 -1.05 -66.31 -25.44
CA ASP A 209 -1.41 -67.73 -25.36
C ASP A 209 -0.20 -68.53 -25.89
N ASP A 210 0.39 -69.39 -25.07
CA ASP A 210 1.26 -70.48 -25.53
C ASP A 210 0.94 -71.74 -24.71
N ASP A 211 0.56 -72.80 -25.42
CA ASP A 211 0.27 -74.14 -24.90
C ASP A 211 1.55 -74.84 -24.37
N ASP A 212 1.41 -75.75 -23.38
CA ASP A 212 1.83 -77.16 -23.49
C ASP A 212 1.85 -77.92 -22.12
N ASP A 213 1.32 -79.15 -22.14
CA ASP A 213 1.38 -80.30 -21.18
C ASP A 213 1.22 -80.10 -19.65
#